data_AF-X0YBZ9-F1
#
_entry.id   AF-X0YBZ9-F1
#
_cell.length_a   1.000
_cell.length_b   1.000
_cell.length_c   1.000
_cell.angle_alpha   90.00
_cell.angle_beta   90.00
_cell.angle_gamma   90.00
#
_symmetry.space_group_name_H-M   'P 1'
#
loop_
_entity.id
_entity.type
_entity.pdbx_description
1 polymer ?
#
loop_
_entity_poly.entity_id
_entity_poly.type
_entity_poly.pdbx_seq_one_letter_code
_entity_poly.pdbx_strand_id
1 'polypeptide(L)'
;VNLAKIVKEKVSDKGLTVKMKDGKTKDLELSIAENCLRCYRKLPVIADLSVSDLGIPIDSDEIILKVYSDKGNDLLEKSGIGKKQLPSDVKKTHVDKQNEIVEKAKEKRAKDLEEWAKKSQEEKITQFQKCTMCNLCIKGCPVCYCVDCILQKKRKEKTINKEAYQLTRIAHVADRCVECGNCANNCPQNLPLSLYFQSLNDVFKEKFNYIAGESVEDIPFRSGRAISEMELEKV
;
A
#
# COMPACT_ATOMS: atom_id res chain seq x y z
N VAL A 1 16.93 -23.08 -7.45
CA VAL A 1 16.47 -23.95 -6.32
C VAL A 1 15.35 -24.83 -6.85
N ASN A 2 15.29 -26.12 -6.49
CA ASN A 2 14.14 -26.94 -6.87
C ASN A 2 12.95 -26.52 -6.01
N LEU A 3 12.03 -25.73 -6.58
CA LEU A 3 10.90 -25.14 -5.87
C LEU A 3 9.97 -26.20 -5.26
N ALA A 4 9.86 -27.38 -5.87
CA ALA A 4 9.01 -28.48 -5.37
C ALA A 4 9.54 -29.13 -4.07
N LYS A 5 10.75 -28.74 -3.61
CA LYS A 5 11.37 -29.25 -2.39
C LYS A 5 11.35 -28.24 -1.23
N ILE A 6 10.74 -27.07 -1.40
CA ILE A 6 10.58 -26.08 -0.34
C ILE A 6 9.47 -26.53 0.63
N VAL A 7 9.72 -26.44 1.94
CA VAL A 7 8.75 -26.81 3.00
C VAL A 7 8.35 -25.64 3.88
N LYS A 8 9.22 -24.64 4.05
CA LYS A 8 8.92 -23.39 4.75
C LYS A 8 9.62 -22.25 4.02
N GLU A 9 9.06 -21.05 4.10
CA GLU A 9 9.65 -19.83 3.57
C GLU A 9 9.44 -18.67 4.55
N LYS A 10 10.38 -17.73 4.56
CA LYS A 10 10.36 -16.58 5.45
C LYS A 10 11.09 -15.41 4.82
N VAL A 11 10.51 -14.22 4.91
CA VAL A 11 11.23 -12.97 4.56
C VAL A 11 12.21 -12.64 5.68
N SER A 12 13.48 -12.44 5.32
CA SER A 12 14.57 -12.10 6.23
C SER A 12 15.37 -10.92 5.71
N ASP A 13 16.33 -10.44 6.51
CA ASP A 13 17.21 -9.33 6.14
C ASP A 13 18.11 -9.67 4.92
N LYS A 14 18.18 -10.94 4.53
CA LYS A 14 18.93 -11.45 3.37
C LYS A 14 18.07 -11.71 2.12
N GLY A 15 16.76 -11.45 2.19
CA GLY A 15 15.81 -11.74 1.11
C GLY A 15 14.78 -12.78 1.52
N LEU A 16 14.51 -13.76 0.65
CA LEU A 16 13.59 -14.86 0.93
C LEU A 16 14.37 -16.10 1.38
N THR A 17 14.38 -16.37 2.68
CA THR A 17 14.98 -17.58 3.23
C THR A 17 14.00 -18.74 3.08
N VAL A 18 14.42 -19.81 2.40
CA VAL A 18 13.63 -21.02 2.20
C VAL A 18 14.26 -22.20 2.92
N LYS A 19 13.44 -23.05 3.55
CA LYS A 19 13.85 -24.33 4.12
C LYS A 19 13.44 -25.45 3.17
N MET A 20 14.38 -26.34 2.87
CA MET A 20 14.22 -27.47 1.96
C MET A 20 13.85 -28.74 2.72
N LYS A 21 13.30 -29.74 2.02
CA LYS A 21 12.96 -31.07 2.59
C LYS A 21 14.14 -31.79 3.27
N ASP A 22 15.38 -31.50 2.86
CA ASP A 22 16.60 -32.06 3.46
C ASP A 22 17.04 -31.29 4.73
N GLY A 23 16.23 -30.34 5.21
CA GLY A 23 16.48 -29.53 6.38
C GLY A 23 17.38 -28.31 6.12
N LYS A 24 18.00 -28.19 4.95
CA LYS A 24 18.91 -27.08 4.63
C LYS A 24 18.14 -25.79 4.34
N THR A 25 18.70 -24.67 4.77
CA THR A 25 18.20 -23.34 4.44
C THR A 25 18.98 -22.74 3.28
N LYS A 26 18.31 -21.94 2.46
CA LYS A 26 18.92 -21.18 1.38
C LYS A 26 18.25 -19.83 1.25
N ASP A 27 19.04 -18.79 1.04
CA ASP A 27 18.54 -17.45 0.76
C ASP A 27 18.35 -17.29 -0.75
N LEU A 28 17.19 -16.76 -1.13
CA LEU A 28 16.81 -16.38 -2.47
C LEU A 28 16.71 -14.86 -2.54
N GLU A 29 17.05 -14.30 -3.70
CA GLU A 29 16.83 -12.89 -3.96
C GLU A 29 15.33 -12.56 -3.93
N LEU A 30 14.96 -11.53 -3.18
CA LEU A 30 13.60 -11.01 -3.10
C LEU A 30 13.61 -9.55 -3.56
N SER A 31 12.95 -9.28 -4.69
CA SER A 31 12.73 -7.91 -5.13
C SER A 31 11.47 -7.35 -4.45
N ILE A 32 11.64 -6.26 -3.72
CA ILE A 32 10.53 -5.54 -3.09
C ILE A 32 10.07 -4.44 -4.05
N ALA A 33 8.76 -4.35 -4.27
CA ALA A 33 8.21 -3.29 -5.10
C ALA A 33 8.59 -1.90 -4.54
N GLU A 34 9.01 -1.00 -5.42
CA GLU A 34 9.58 0.31 -5.06
C GLU A 34 8.67 1.13 -4.12
N ASN A 35 7.35 1.05 -4.29
CA ASN A 35 6.42 1.74 -3.39
C ASN A 35 6.37 1.14 -1.98
N CYS A 36 6.57 -0.17 -1.83
CA CYS A 36 6.55 -0.85 -0.54
C CYS A 36 7.73 -0.41 0.36
N LEU A 37 8.82 0.07 -0.25
CA LEU A 37 9.95 0.68 0.44
C LEU A 37 9.62 2.08 0.98
N ARG A 38 8.59 2.77 0.49
CA ARG A 38 8.11 4.07 1.02
C ARG A 38 6.89 3.97 1.93
N CYS A 39 6.23 2.81 1.96
CA CYS A 39 5.01 2.63 2.73
C CYS A 39 5.34 2.48 4.22
N TYR A 40 5.13 3.54 5.00
CA TYR A 40 5.30 3.54 6.46
C TYR A 40 4.10 2.95 7.22
N ARG A 41 2.95 2.78 6.56
CA ARG A 41 1.76 2.12 7.12
C ARG A 41 1.95 0.61 7.16
N LYS A 42 2.74 0.13 8.13
CA LYS A 42 3.05 -1.29 8.35
C LYS A 42 2.11 -1.99 9.32
N LEU A 43 1.21 -1.24 9.95
CA LEU A 43 0.17 -1.73 10.84
C LEU A 43 -1.18 -1.59 10.15
N PRO A 44 -2.12 -2.52 10.40
CA PRO A 44 -3.47 -2.37 9.89
C PRO A 44 -4.15 -1.16 10.55
N VAL A 45 -4.95 -0.46 9.75
CA VAL A 45 -5.77 0.67 10.22
C VAL A 45 -7.08 0.18 10.83
N ILE A 46 -7.79 -0.69 10.10
CA ILE A 46 -9.17 -1.12 10.43
C ILE A 46 -9.31 -2.62 10.70
N ALA A 47 -8.21 -3.38 10.69
CA ALA A 47 -8.30 -4.83 10.85
C ALA A 47 -8.49 -5.21 12.33
N ASP A 48 -9.34 -6.21 12.58
CA ASP A 48 -9.58 -6.73 13.93
C ASP A 48 -8.39 -7.51 14.49
N LEU A 49 -7.58 -8.11 13.60
CA LEU A 49 -6.45 -8.99 13.91
C LEU A 49 -5.28 -8.71 12.96
N SER A 50 -4.05 -8.89 13.44
CA SER A 50 -2.86 -9.02 12.58
C SER A 50 -2.08 -10.28 12.93
N VAL A 51 -1.50 -10.87 11.88
CA VAL A 51 -0.62 -12.04 11.95
C VAL A 51 0.78 -11.60 11.56
N SER A 52 1.77 -12.01 12.34
CA SER A 52 3.17 -11.71 12.07
C SER A 52 4.05 -12.88 12.46
N ASP A 53 5.11 -13.11 11.70
CA ASP A 53 6.20 -14.01 12.05
C ASP A 53 7.52 -13.23 12.29
N LEU A 54 7.48 -11.90 12.26
CA LEU A 54 8.63 -11.03 12.46
C LEU A 54 9.22 -11.22 13.86
N GLY A 55 10.48 -11.66 13.93
CA GLY A 55 11.17 -12.01 15.17
C GLY A 55 11.08 -13.49 15.55
N ILE A 56 10.28 -14.29 14.84
CA ILE A 56 10.16 -15.73 15.06
C ILE A 56 11.12 -16.49 14.13
N PRO A 57 11.89 -17.50 14.60
CA PRO A 57 12.74 -18.32 13.73
C PRO A 57 11.95 -19.08 12.66
N ILE A 58 12.54 -19.32 11.48
CA ILE A 58 11.89 -20.08 10.38
C ILE A 58 11.49 -21.51 10.78
N ASP A 59 12.18 -22.08 11.77
CA ASP A 59 11.90 -23.44 12.25
C ASP A 59 10.71 -23.51 13.19
N SER A 60 10.28 -22.38 13.76
CA SER A 60 9.10 -22.33 14.62
C SER A 60 7.82 -22.58 13.83
N ASP A 61 6.82 -23.16 14.50
CA ASP A 61 5.44 -23.28 14.01
C ASP A 61 4.53 -22.20 14.60
N GLU A 62 5.12 -21.24 15.31
CA GLU A 62 4.40 -20.20 16.03
C GLU A 62 4.23 -18.95 15.19
N ILE A 63 3.18 -18.20 15.50
CA ILE A 63 2.86 -16.91 14.91
C ILE A 63 2.53 -15.92 16.03
N ILE A 64 2.80 -14.64 15.77
CA ILE A 64 2.33 -13.54 16.61
C ILE A 64 0.95 -13.14 16.11
N LEU A 65 -0.03 -13.23 17.01
CA LEU A 65 -1.37 -12.70 16.80
C LEU A 65 -1.55 -11.45 17.66
N LYS A 66 -1.90 -10.33 17.03
CA LYS A 66 -2.27 -9.10 17.74
C LYS A 66 -3.74 -8.79 17.47
N VAL A 67 -4.47 -8.54 18.55
CA VAL A 67 -5.89 -8.18 18.53
C VAL A 67 -6.03 -6.66 18.63
N TYR A 68 -6.92 -6.09 17.81
CA TYR A 68 -7.18 -4.64 17.77
C TYR A 68 -8.63 -4.27 18.14
N SER A 69 -9.53 -5.24 18.21
CA SER A 69 -10.95 -5.00 18.48
C SER A 69 -11.60 -6.12 19.30
N ASP A 70 -12.75 -5.82 19.89
CA ASP A 70 -13.57 -6.80 20.62
C ASP A 70 -14.02 -7.95 19.71
N LYS A 71 -14.32 -7.65 18.44
CA LYS A 71 -14.66 -8.66 17.43
C LYS A 71 -13.48 -9.61 17.17
N GLY A 72 -12.27 -9.07 17.08
CA GLY A 72 -11.05 -9.87 16.95
C GLY A 72 -10.83 -10.76 18.18
N ASN A 73 -11.11 -10.25 19.37
CA ASN A 73 -11.00 -11.01 20.61
C ASN A 73 -12.02 -12.16 20.66
N ASP A 74 -13.28 -11.88 20.36
CA ASP A 74 -14.36 -12.89 20.31
C ASP A 74 -14.06 -13.99 19.29
N LEU A 75 -13.56 -13.62 18.10
CA LEU A 75 -13.11 -14.57 17.09
C LEU A 75 -11.97 -15.45 17.62
N LEU A 76 -10.99 -14.86 18.29
CA LEU A 76 -9.85 -15.60 18.84
C LEU A 76 -10.28 -16.57 19.95
N GLU A 77 -11.21 -16.19 20.82
CA GLU A 77 -11.81 -17.10 21.82
C GLU A 77 -12.56 -18.27 21.18
N LYS A 78 -13.36 -18.00 20.15
CA LYS A 78 -14.14 -19.05 19.45
C LYS A 78 -13.31 -19.95 18.54
N SER A 79 -12.14 -19.51 18.12
CA SER A 79 -11.29 -20.22 17.16
C SER A 79 -10.71 -21.53 17.68
N GLY A 80 -10.58 -21.70 19.01
CA GLY A 80 -9.90 -22.84 19.61
C GLY A 80 -8.38 -22.88 19.37
N ILE A 81 -7.79 -21.80 18.85
CA ILE A 81 -6.34 -21.72 18.63
C ILE A 81 -5.61 -21.73 19.98
N GLY A 82 -4.59 -22.59 20.11
CA GLY A 82 -3.73 -22.63 21.29
C GLY A 82 -3.01 -21.29 21.50
N LYS A 83 -3.24 -20.66 22.65
CA LYS A 83 -2.70 -19.35 22.98
C LYS A 83 -1.58 -19.51 24.00
N LYS A 84 -0.48 -18.82 23.78
CA LYS A 84 0.57 -18.65 24.78
C LYS A 84 0.95 -17.19 24.87
N GLN A 85 1.40 -16.77 26.04
CA GLN A 85 1.90 -15.41 26.20
C GLN A 85 3.16 -15.25 25.34
N LEU A 86 3.24 -14.15 24.61
CA LEU A 86 4.41 -13.85 23.79
C LEU A 86 5.63 -13.61 24.70
N PRO A 87 6.72 -14.39 24.55
CA PRO A 87 7.94 -14.19 25.33
C PRO A 87 8.48 -12.76 25.20
N SER A 88 9.07 -12.22 26.27
CA SER A 88 9.48 -10.82 26.35
C SER A 88 10.60 -10.47 25.35
N ASP A 89 11.50 -11.41 25.09
CA ASP A 89 12.56 -11.35 24.08
C ASP A 89 11.97 -11.28 22.66
N VAL A 90 11.06 -12.18 22.31
CA VAL A 90 10.40 -12.19 20.99
C VAL A 90 9.57 -10.92 20.79
N LYS A 91 8.87 -10.46 21.83
CA LYS A 91 8.11 -9.20 21.80
C LYS A 91 9.03 -8.02 21.51
N LYS A 92 10.18 -7.93 22.18
CA LYS A 92 11.15 -6.86 21.96
C LYS A 92 11.69 -6.91 20.52
N THR A 93 12.16 -8.07 20.07
CA THR A 93 12.66 -8.25 18.69
C THR A 93 11.61 -7.89 17.64
N HIS A 94 10.35 -8.27 17.84
CA HIS A 94 9.25 -7.93 16.94
C HIS A 94 9.05 -6.41 16.83
N VAL A 95 8.98 -5.72 17.96
CA VAL A 95 8.80 -4.26 18.01
C VAL A 95 10.00 -3.53 17.41
N ASP A 96 11.22 -3.94 17.77
CA ASP A 96 12.45 -3.31 17.28
C ASP A 96 12.55 -3.44 15.75
N LYS A 97 12.34 -4.65 15.20
CA LYS A 97 12.34 -4.85 13.74
C LYS A 97 11.20 -4.09 13.04
N GLN A 98 10.02 -4.03 13.66
CA GLN A 98 8.91 -3.29 13.08
C GLN A 98 9.21 -1.79 13.00
N ASN A 99 9.77 -1.21 14.07
CA ASN A 99 10.18 0.18 14.10
C ASN A 99 11.29 0.45 13.08
N GLU A 100 12.29 -0.42 12.97
CA GLU A 100 13.34 -0.30 11.96
C GLU A 100 12.76 -0.26 10.53
N ILE A 101 11.82 -1.14 10.20
CA ILE A 101 11.16 -1.16 8.88
C ILE A 101 10.38 0.14 8.64
N VAL A 102 9.68 0.65 9.64
CA VAL A 102 8.89 1.89 9.54
C VAL A 102 9.80 3.09 9.35
N GLU A 103 10.87 3.23 10.13
CA GLU A 103 11.80 4.36 10.02
C GLU A 103 12.54 4.35 8.68
N LYS A 104 13.06 3.19 8.24
CA LYS A 104 13.63 3.06 6.88
C LYS A 104 12.65 3.46 5.79
N ALA A 105 11.37 3.11 5.95
CA ALA A 105 10.34 3.48 4.98
C ALA A 105 10.04 4.99 4.98
N LYS A 106 10.05 5.64 6.14
CA LYS A 106 9.90 7.09 6.27
C LYS A 106 11.10 7.82 5.66
N GLU A 107 12.32 7.37 5.94
CA GLU A 107 13.55 7.94 5.37
C GLU A 107 13.54 7.86 3.84
N LYS A 108 13.22 6.67 3.28
CA LYS A 108 13.11 6.49 1.83
C LYS A 108 12.00 7.35 1.23
N ARG A 109 10.83 7.43 1.89
CA ARG A 109 9.74 8.31 1.45
C ARG A 109 10.19 9.76 1.41
N ALA A 110 10.78 10.26 2.49
CA ALA A 110 11.23 11.65 2.59
C ALA A 110 12.22 11.98 1.47
N LYS A 111 13.24 11.14 1.29
CA LYS A 111 14.23 11.30 0.21
C LYS A 111 13.59 11.33 -1.17
N ASP A 112 12.77 10.34 -1.50
CA ASP A 112 12.17 10.23 -2.84
C ASP A 112 11.19 11.37 -3.13
N LEU A 113 10.43 11.83 -2.12
CA LEU A 113 9.52 12.95 -2.26
C LEU A 113 10.26 14.29 -2.35
N GLU A 114 11.39 14.44 -1.67
CA GLU A 114 12.27 15.60 -1.83
C GLU A 114 12.85 15.66 -3.25
N GLU A 115 13.37 14.53 -3.75
CA GLU A 115 13.84 14.41 -5.14
C GLU A 115 12.71 14.65 -6.15
N TRP A 116 11.50 14.16 -5.86
CA TRP A 116 10.31 14.40 -6.67
C TRP A 116 9.88 15.86 -6.67
N ALA A 117 9.97 16.55 -5.53
CA ALA A 117 9.61 17.96 -5.39
C ALA A 117 10.53 18.86 -6.22
N LYS A 118 11.82 18.51 -6.34
CA LYS A 118 12.82 19.25 -7.15
C LYS A 118 12.53 19.24 -8.65
N LYS A 119 11.78 18.25 -9.17
CA LYS A 119 11.40 18.18 -10.59
C LYS A 119 10.37 19.26 -10.93
N SER A 120 10.57 19.92 -12.06
CA SER A 120 9.62 20.92 -12.57
C SER A 120 8.27 20.28 -12.92
N GLN A 121 7.21 21.08 -12.93
CA GLN A 121 5.89 20.58 -13.31
C GLN A 121 5.86 20.08 -14.76
N GLU A 122 6.65 20.71 -15.64
CA GLU A 122 6.81 20.28 -17.03
C GLU A 122 7.49 18.91 -17.14
N GLU A 123 8.58 18.69 -16.40
CA GLU A 123 9.28 17.40 -16.37
C GLU A 123 8.38 16.27 -15.86
N LYS A 124 7.58 16.58 -14.83
CA LYS A 124 6.56 15.69 -14.29
C LYS A 124 5.57 15.32 -15.40
N ILE A 125 4.87 16.31 -15.97
CA ILE A 125 3.83 16.08 -16.99
C ILE A 125 4.37 15.34 -18.21
N THR A 126 5.61 15.64 -18.62
CA THR A 126 6.26 14.97 -19.75
C THR A 126 6.40 13.46 -19.56
N GLN A 127 6.51 12.97 -18.31
CA GLN A 127 6.49 11.53 -18.05
C GLN A 127 5.21 10.86 -18.56
N PHE A 128 4.06 11.56 -18.54
CA PHE A 128 2.80 11.01 -19.02
C PHE A 128 2.79 10.70 -20.51
N GLN A 129 3.69 11.28 -21.31
CA GLN A 129 3.81 10.95 -22.74
C GLN A 129 4.16 9.49 -23.00
N LYS A 130 4.81 8.83 -22.03
CA LYS A 130 5.11 7.39 -22.09
C LYS A 130 3.85 6.54 -21.92
N CYS A 131 2.76 7.10 -21.41
CA CYS A 131 1.52 6.35 -21.13
C CYS A 131 0.91 5.76 -22.41
N THR A 132 0.57 4.48 -22.38
CA THR A 132 -0.18 3.79 -23.45
C THR A 132 -1.69 3.78 -23.21
N MET A 133 -2.16 4.44 -22.14
CA MET A 133 -3.54 4.40 -21.67
C MET A 133 -4.08 2.97 -21.54
N CYS A 134 -3.27 1.99 -21.10
CA CYS A 134 -3.67 0.57 -21.07
C CYS A 134 -4.67 0.19 -19.95
N ASN A 135 -5.06 1.15 -19.09
CA ASN A 135 -5.95 0.98 -17.94
C ASN A 135 -5.47 0.02 -16.82
N LEU A 136 -4.25 -0.53 -16.87
CA LEU A 136 -3.74 -1.40 -15.78
C LEU A 136 -3.67 -0.66 -14.44
N CYS A 137 -3.32 0.62 -14.46
CA CYS A 137 -3.33 1.46 -13.26
C CYS A 137 -4.74 1.75 -12.71
N ILE A 138 -5.80 1.56 -13.50
CA ILE A 138 -7.18 1.66 -13.04
C ILE A 138 -7.63 0.31 -12.50
N LYS A 139 -7.44 -0.77 -13.27
CA LYS A 139 -7.88 -2.13 -12.91
C LYS A 139 -7.24 -2.66 -11.62
N GLY A 140 -5.97 -2.33 -11.36
CA GLY A 140 -5.28 -2.75 -10.14
C GLY A 140 -5.46 -1.82 -8.94
N CYS A 141 -6.24 -0.74 -9.08
CA CYS A 141 -6.38 0.27 -8.03
C CYS A 141 -7.59 -0.04 -7.14
N PRO A 142 -7.40 -0.22 -5.82
CA PRO A 142 -8.48 -0.62 -4.91
C PRO A 142 -9.57 0.45 -4.75
N VAL A 143 -9.28 1.70 -5.12
CA VAL A 143 -10.22 2.84 -5.00
C VAL A 143 -10.83 3.27 -6.34
N CYS A 144 -10.62 2.47 -7.39
CA CYS A 144 -11.21 2.67 -8.72
C CYS A 144 -12.29 1.62 -9.00
N TYR A 145 -13.48 1.81 -8.42
CA TYR A 145 -14.61 0.88 -8.51
C TYR A 145 -15.78 1.41 -9.36
N CYS A 146 -15.61 2.55 -10.05
CA CYS A 146 -16.66 3.14 -10.87
C CYS A 146 -17.14 2.16 -11.95
N VAL A 147 -18.46 2.00 -12.06
CA VAL A 147 -19.10 1.18 -13.10
C VAL A 147 -18.96 1.85 -14.47
N ASP A 148 -19.08 3.18 -14.52
CA ASP A 148 -19.08 4.02 -15.72
C ASP A 148 -17.90 5.01 -15.73
N CYS A 149 -16.70 4.48 -15.99
CA CYS A 149 -15.49 5.29 -15.97
C CYS A 149 -15.34 6.20 -17.22
N ILE A 150 -15.42 7.53 -17.03
CA ILE A 150 -15.21 8.54 -18.10
C ILE A 150 -13.91 8.35 -18.87
N LEU A 151 -12.83 7.95 -18.19
CA LEU A 151 -11.53 7.70 -18.83
C LEU A 151 -11.60 6.52 -19.80
N GLN A 152 -12.30 5.44 -19.42
CA GLN A 152 -12.46 4.28 -20.29
C GLN A 152 -13.31 4.62 -21.51
N LYS A 153 -14.38 5.40 -21.32
CA LYS A 153 -15.23 5.90 -22.41
C LYS A 153 -14.42 6.75 -23.40
N LYS A 154 -13.80 7.84 -22.92
CA LYS A 154 -13.01 8.75 -23.78
C LYS A 154 -11.83 8.05 -24.47
N ARG A 155 -11.20 7.07 -23.80
CA ARG A 155 -10.15 6.24 -24.43
C ARG A 155 -10.70 5.42 -25.60
N LYS A 156 -11.86 4.76 -25.43
CA LYS A 156 -12.49 3.96 -26.50
C LYS A 156 -12.89 4.85 -27.69
N GLU A 157 -13.41 6.03 -27.40
CA GLU A 157 -13.78 7.04 -28.40
C GLU A 157 -12.57 7.78 -29.01
N LYS A 158 -11.36 7.58 -28.46
CA LYS A 158 -10.13 8.28 -28.84
C LYS A 158 -10.23 9.81 -28.73
N THR A 159 -11.01 10.30 -27.75
CA THR A 159 -11.28 11.72 -27.51
C THR A 159 -10.44 12.31 -26.36
N ILE A 160 -9.39 11.61 -25.93
CA ILE A 160 -8.50 12.04 -24.84
C ILE A 160 -7.05 11.72 -25.17
N ASN A 161 -6.15 12.66 -24.87
CA ASN A 161 -4.71 12.46 -24.95
C ASN A 161 -4.14 11.89 -23.63
N LYS A 162 -2.85 11.58 -23.61
CA LYS A 162 -2.21 10.83 -22.51
C LYS A 162 -2.14 11.67 -21.23
N GLU A 163 -1.90 12.96 -21.38
CA GLU A 163 -1.76 13.96 -20.34
C GLU A 163 -3.12 14.20 -19.67
N ALA A 164 -4.15 14.49 -20.46
CA ALA A 164 -5.50 14.65 -19.95
C ALA A 164 -6.01 13.35 -19.31
N TYR A 165 -5.66 12.18 -19.84
CA TYR A 165 -5.99 10.90 -19.23
C TYR A 165 -5.39 10.78 -17.82
N GLN A 166 -4.10 11.06 -17.65
CA GLN A 166 -3.45 10.96 -16.32
C GLN A 166 -3.90 12.06 -15.37
N LEU A 167 -4.01 13.31 -15.83
CA LEU A 167 -4.48 14.42 -15.01
C LEU A 167 -5.93 14.23 -14.55
N THR A 168 -6.81 13.75 -15.43
CA THR A 168 -8.19 13.40 -15.06
C THR A 168 -8.20 12.26 -14.04
N ARG A 169 -7.37 11.21 -14.23
CA ARG A 169 -7.26 10.12 -13.25
C ARG A 169 -6.78 10.63 -11.89
N ILE A 170 -5.76 11.49 -11.88
CA ILE A 170 -5.23 12.10 -10.66
C ILE A 170 -6.33 12.88 -9.97
N ALA A 171 -7.02 13.79 -10.67
CA ALA A 171 -8.10 14.60 -10.10
C ALA A 171 -9.27 13.76 -9.56
N HIS A 172 -9.52 12.58 -10.12
CA HIS A 172 -10.58 11.68 -9.65
C HIS A 172 -10.17 10.88 -8.41
N VAL A 173 -8.88 10.61 -8.20
CA VAL A 173 -8.40 9.66 -7.18
C VAL A 173 -7.63 10.37 -6.05
N ALA A 174 -7.24 11.63 -6.22
CA ALA A 174 -6.34 12.34 -5.31
C ALA A 174 -6.82 12.35 -3.85
N ASP A 175 -8.12 12.48 -3.61
CA ASP A 175 -8.74 12.50 -2.28
C ASP A 175 -8.98 11.12 -1.66
N ARG A 176 -8.75 10.03 -2.40
CA ARG A 176 -9.02 8.67 -1.93
C ARG A 176 -7.83 7.73 -2.09
N CYS A 177 -6.69 8.22 -2.56
CA CYS A 177 -5.54 7.36 -2.79
C CYS A 177 -4.94 6.88 -1.47
N VAL A 178 -5.03 5.57 -1.21
CA VAL A 178 -4.43 4.92 -0.02
C VAL A 178 -2.95 4.57 -0.20
N GLU A 179 -2.29 5.13 -1.22
CA GLU A 179 -0.84 4.97 -1.48
C GLU A 179 -0.32 3.53 -1.64
N CYS A 180 -1.19 2.57 -2.01
CA CYS A 180 -0.79 1.17 -2.19
C CYS A 180 0.28 0.94 -3.28
N GLY A 181 0.42 1.87 -4.23
CA GLY A 181 1.44 1.79 -5.28
C GLY A 181 1.12 0.84 -6.44
N ASN A 182 0.01 0.09 -6.40
CA ASN A 182 -0.37 -0.83 -7.48
C ASN A 182 -0.43 -0.17 -8.87
N CYS A 183 -0.78 1.12 -8.91
CA CYS A 183 -0.81 1.86 -10.16
C CYS A 183 0.59 2.01 -10.80
N ALA A 184 1.63 2.17 -9.99
CA ALA A 184 3.02 2.24 -10.46
C ALA A 184 3.56 0.83 -10.72
N ASN A 185 3.36 -0.12 -9.80
CA ASN A 185 3.86 -1.49 -9.91
C ASN A 185 3.35 -2.22 -11.17
N ASN A 186 2.09 -1.97 -11.55
CA ASN A 186 1.48 -2.60 -12.72
C ASN A 186 1.68 -1.78 -14.01
N CYS A 187 2.42 -0.66 -13.96
CA CYS A 187 2.61 0.18 -15.13
C CYS A 187 3.70 -0.40 -16.04
N PRO A 188 3.40 -0.83 -17.28
CA PRO A 188 4.41 -1.37 -18.18
C PRO A 188 5.40 -0.30 -18.70
N GLN A 189 5.19 0.95 -18.32
CA GLN A 189 6.01 2.11 -18.70
C GLN A 189 6.71 2.73 -17.49
N ASN A 190 6.62 2.09 -16.32
CA ASN A 190 7.25 2.53 -15.07
C ASN A 190 6.96 4.01 -14.75
N LEU A 191 5.72 4.46 -14.99
CA LEU A 191 5.32 5.81 -14.65
C LEU A 191 5.39 5.99 -13.13
N PRO A 192 5.91 7.13 -12.62
CA PRO A 192 6.07 7.39 -11.18
C PRO A 192 4.74 7.75 -10.51
N LEU A 193 3.66 7.01 -10.80
CA LEU A 193 2.30 7.34 -10.36
C LEU A 193 2.18 7.36 -8.83
N SER A 194 2.90 6.49 -8.12
CA SER A 194 2.91 6.52 -6.65
C SER A 194 3.44 7.83 -6.09
N LEU A 195 4.52 8.39 -6.65
CA LEU A 195 5.08 9.68 -6.21
C LEU A 195 4.11 10.83 -6.44
N TYR A 196 3.37 10.83 -7.57
CA TYR A 196 2.29 11.79 -7.79
C TYR A 196 1.26 11.77 -6.66
N PHE A 197 0.70 10.60 -6.36
CA PHE A 197 -0.33 10.51 -5.33
C PHE A 197 0.20 10.76 -3.91
N GLN A 198 1.41 10.28 -3.60
CA GLN A 198 2.05 10.52 -2.30
C GLN A 198 2.28 12.02 -2.07
N SER A 199 2.79 12.73 -3.08
CA SER A 199 2.96 14.19 -2.98
C SER A 199 1.64 14.94 -2.80
N LEU A 200 0.55 14.48 -3.44
CA LEU A 200 -0.77 15.08 -3.28
C LEU A 200 -1.35 14.78 -1.89
N ASN A 201 -1.21 13.57 -1.38
CA ASN A 201 -1.67 13.21 -0.05
C ASN A 201 -0.98 14.01 1.05
N ASP A 202 0.32 14.29 0.92
CA ASP A 202 1.02 15.16 1.89
C ASP A 202 0.40 16.57 1.86
N VAL A 203 0.06 17.10 0.68
CA VAL A 203 -0.69 18.37 0.56
C VAL A 203 -2.09 18.29 1.17
N PHE A 204 -2.83 17.18 0.99
CA PHE A 204 -4.13 17.00 1.62
C PHE A 204 -4.03 16.97 3.14
N LYS A 205 -3.02 16.28 3.67
CA LYS A 205 -2.74 16.22 5.10
C LYS A 205 -2.41 17.60 5.66
N GLU A 206 -1.52 18.34 4.99
CA GLU A 206 -1.12 19.68 5.44
C GLU A 206 -2.27 20.70 5.40
N LYS A 207 -3.08 20.67 4.33
CA LYS A 207 -4.13 21.69 4.12
C LYS A 207 -5.46 21.37 4.78
N PHE A 208 -5.81 20.10 4.89
CA PHE A 208 -7.14 19.68 5.32
C PHE A 208 -7.11 18.73 6.51
N ASN A 209 -5.92 18.42 7.06
CA ASN A 209 -5.74 17.40 8.10
C ASN A 209 -6.40 16.06 7.74
N TYR A 210 -6.40 15.73 6.44
CA TYR A 210 -7.09 14.57 5.90
C TYR A 210 -6.10 13.56 5.34
N ILE A 211 -6.31 12.29 5.69
CA ILE A 211 -5.47 11.19 5.23
C ILE A 211 -6.36 10.04 4.75
N ALA A 212 -6.35 9.80 3.43
CA ALA A 212 -7.17 8.77 2.83
C ALA A 212 -6.90 7.37 3.45
N GLY A 213 -7.98 6.75 3.92
CA GLY A 213 -8.00 5.38 4.44
C GLY A 213 -7.48 5.21 5.86
N GLU A 214 -7.38 6.26 6.67
CA GLU A 214 -7.02 6.19 8.10
C GLU A 214 -8.24 6.07 9.04
N SER A 215 -9.43 6.42 8.58
CA SER A 215 -10.66 6.43 9.38
C SER A 215 -11.84 5.90 8.54
N VAL A 216 -12.80 5.25 9.20
CA VAL A 216 -14.02 4.74 8.54
C VAL A 216 -15.14 5.78 8.55
N GLU A 217 -14.99 6.79 9.40
CA GLU A 217 -15.86 7.95 9.53
C GLU A 217 -15.53 9.03 8.48
N ASP A 218 -14.32 8.97 7.90
CA ASP A 218 -13.86 9.91 6.89
C ASP A 218 -14.71 9.83 5.62
N ILE A 219 -15.16 11.00 5.16
CA ILE A 219 -15.95 11.13 3.94
C ILE A 219 -15.02 11.73 2.87
N PRO A 220 -14.66 10.98 1.81
CA PRO A 220 -13.87 11.54 0.72
C PRO A 220 -14.59 12.73 0.08
N PHE A 221 -13.86 13.81 -0.21
CA PHE A 221 -14.38 15.08 -0.71
C PHE A 221 -15.25 14.94 -1.98
N ARG A 222 -14.98 13.94 -2.82
CA ARG A 222 -15.74 13.67 -4.05
C ARG A 222 -16.70 12.48 -3.95
N SER A 223 -17.01 12.04 -2.73
CA SER A 223 -18.05 11.04 -2.51
C SER A 223 -19.44 11.63 -2.74
N GLY A 224 -20.41 10.79 -3.09
CA GLY A 224 -21.81 11.24 -3.23
C GLY A 224 -22.33 11.90 -1.96
N ARG A 225 -21.94 11.38 -0.78
CA ARG A 225 -22.28 11.95 0.52
C ARG A 225 -21.73 13.37 0.70
N ALA A 226 -20.43 13.58 0.45
CA ALA A 226 -19.82 14.92 0.54
C ALA A 226 -20.48 15.91 -0.44
N ILE A 227 -20.78 15.48 -1.67
CA ILE A 227 -21.45 16.32 -2.66
C ILE A 227 -22.85 16.71 -2.17
N SER A 228 -23.65 15.76 -1.67
CA SER A 228 -24.96 16.04 -1.08
C SER A 228 -24.88 17.02 0.09
N GLU A 229 -23.92 16.85 0.99
CA GLU A 229 -23.72 17.75 2.15
C GLU A 229 -23.35 19.19 1.69
N MET A 230 -22.45 19.34 0.71
CA MET A 230 -22.06 20.64 0.15
C MET A 230 -23.17 21.33 -0.65
N GLU A 231 -24.06 20.56 -1.30
CA GLU A 231 -25.22 21.12 -2.01
C GLU A 231 -26.31 21.59 -1.04
N LEU A 232 -26.44 20.94 0.12
CA LEU A 232 -27.37 21.34 1.19
C LEU A 232 -26.93 22.61 1.91
N GLU A 233 -25.63 22.90 2.03
CA GLU A 233 -25.10 24.15 2.59
C GLU A 233 -25.39 25.39 1.71
N LYS A 234 -25.87 25.20 0.47
CA LYS A 234 -26.22 26.28 -0.46
C LYS A 234 -27.70 26.68 -0.42
N VAL A 235 -28.50 26.10 0.49
CA VAL A 235 -29.92 26.41 0.68
C VAL A 235 -30.13 27.18 1.97
#